data_AF-A0A1H5CKN3-F1
#
_entry.id   AF-A0A1H5CKN3-F1
#
_cell.length_a   1.000
_cell.length_b   1.000
_cell.length_c   1.000
_cell.angle_alpha   90.00
_cell.angle_beta   90.00
_cell.angle_gamma   90.00
#
_symmetry.space_group_name_H-M   'P 1'
#
loop_
_entity.id
_entity.type
_entity.pdbx_description
1 polymer ?
#
loop_
_entity_poly.entity_id
_entity_poly.type
_entity_poly.pdbx_seq_one_letter_code
_entity_poly.pdbx_strand_id
1 'polypeptide(L)'
;MRWDRIEPLMPTDPVRGRRWADHRRILEAIAWMYRTNSPLRDLPDEFGSFQTAHKRLIRWAIGGTWKKILGAVRAAADGLRGDPDNGRPVSAGSWQASALASAT
;
A
#
# COMPACT_ATOMS: atom_id res chain seq x y z
N MET A 1 -2.50 -11.25 0.76
CA MET A 1 -3.35 -10.16 0.23
C MET A 1 -4.06 -10.72 -1.00
N ARG A 2 -5.38 -10.61 -1.10
CA ARG A 2 -6.11 -11.21 -2.23
C ARG A 2 -6.08 -10.29 -3.45
N TRP A 3 -5.24 -10.63 -4.43
CA TRP A 3 -4.98 -9.81 -5.61
C TRP A 3 -6.25 -9.50 -6.41
N ASP A 4 -7.11 -10.49 -6.64
CA ASP A 4 -8.32 -10.40 -7.46
C ASP A 4 -9.25 -9.23 -7.12
N ARG A 5 -9.25 -8.78 -5.85
CA ARG A 5 -10.09 -7.67 -5.38
C ARG A 5 -9.43 -6.29 -5.55
N ILE A 6 -8.11 -6.27 -5.65
CA ILE A 6 -7.30 -5.05 -5.68
C ILE A 6 -6.90 -4.70 -7.10
N GLU A 7 -6.65 -5.70 -7.94
CA GLU A 7 -6.35 -5.53 -9.37
C GLU A 7 -7.26 -4.51 -10.10
N PRO A 8 -8.60 -4.58 -10.00
CA PRO A 8 -9.47 -3.62 -10.69
C PRO A 8 -9.41 -2.19 -10.14
N LEU A 9 -8.82 -2.00 -8.96
CA LEU A 9 -8.62 -0.67 -8.35
C LEU A 9 -7.28 -0.06 -8.77
N MET A 10 -6.43 -0.82 -9.46
CA MET A 10 -5.15 -0.32 -9.91
C MET A 10 -5.35 0.75 -10.98
N PRO A 11 -4.63 1.86 -10.88
CA PRO A 11 -4.69 2.86 -11.93
C PRO A 11 -4.10 2.26 -13.21
N THR A 12 -4.63 2.66 -14.35
CA THR A 12 -4.09 2.27 -15.66
C THR A 12 -2.71 2.90 -15.89
N ASP A 13 -1.96 2.30 -16.81
CA ASP A 13 -0.69 2.86 -17.30
C ASP A 13 -0.86 4.37 -17.62
N PRO A 14 0.18 5.18 -17.36
CA PRO A 14 0.11 6.61 -17.57
C PRO A 14 0.05 6.88 -19.06
N VAL A 15 -0.72 7.91 -19.45
CA VAL A 15 -0.88 8.32 -20.86
C VAL A 15 0.46 8.71 -21.50
N ARG A 16 1.44 9.14 -20.69
CA ARG A 16 2.81 9.45 -21.13
C ARG A 16 3.85 8.82 -20.19
N GLY A 17 4.94 8.30 -20.78
CA GLY A 17 6.08 7.73 -20.07
C GLY A 17 6.17 6.21 -20.17
N ARG A 18 7.10 5.62 -19.41
CA ARG A 18 7.31 4.17 -19.37
C ARG A 18 6.13 3.47 -18.68
N ARG A 19 5.74 2.32 -19.23
CA ARG A 19 4.79 1.40 -18.60
C ARG A 19 5.16 1.14 -17.15
N TRP A 20 4.13 0.99 -16.35
CA TRP A 20 4.26 0.76 -14.94
C TRP A 20 4.81 -0.65 -14.67
N ALA A 21 5.74 -0.73 -13.71
CA ALA A 21 6.16 -2.03 -13.17
C ALA A 21 4.95 -2.74 -12.55
N ASP A 22 4.98 -4.07 -12.52
CA ASP A 22 3.91 -4.91 -12.01
C ASP A 22 3.39 -4.39 -10.66
N HIS A 23 2.12 -3.97 -10.66
CA HIS A 23 1.45 -3.41 -9.49
C HIS A 23 1.36 -4.39 -8.34
N ARG A 24 1.21 -5.68 -8.64
CA ARG A 24 1.13 -6.71 -7.63
C ARG A 24 2.42 -6.78 -6.83
N ARG A 25 3.56 -6.83 -7.52
CA ARG A 25 4.87 -6.88 -6.90
C ARG A 25 5.17 -5.64 -6.05
N ILE A 26 4.77 -4.45 -6.52
CA ILE A 26 4.89 -3.21 -5.74
C ILE A 26 4.01 -3.25 -4.49
N LEU A 27 2.78 -3.75 -4.59
CA LEU A 27 1.89 -3.88 -3.43
C LEU A 27 2.42 -4.90 -2.42
N GLU A 28 2.98 -6.01 -2.90
CA GLU A 28 3.65 -7.00 -2.06
C GLU A 28 4.87 -6.41 -1.34
N ALA A 29 5.68 -5.60 -2.02
CA ALA A 29 6.81 -4.87 -1.43
C ALA A 29 6.37 -3.95 -0.29
N ILE A 30 5.30 -3.18 -0.52
CA ILE A 30 4.77 -2.24 0.46
C ILE A 30 4.12 -2.99 1.63
N ALA A 31 3.40 -4.09 1.35
CA ALA A 31 2.82 -4.93 2.38
C ALA A 31 3.88 -5.64 3.24
N TRP A 32 5.02 -6.03 2.65
CA TRP A 32 6.17 -6.55 3.38
C TRP A 32 6.70 -5.51 4.37
N MET A 33 6.95 -4.27 3.93
CA MET A 33 7.42 -3.17 4.77
C MET A 33 6.50 -2.94 5.98
N TYR A 34 5.18 -2.93 5.78
CA TYR A 34 4.23 -2.79 6.89
C TYR A 34 4.19 -4.00 7.83
N ARG A 35 4.47 -5.20 7.33
CA ARG A 35 4.46 -6.43 8.14
C ARG A 35 5.72 -6.56 8.99
N THR A 36 6.87 -6.21 8.43
CA THR A 36 8.17 -6.33 9.10
C THR A 36 8.51 -5.12 9.95
N ASN A 37 7.80 -3.99 9.77
CA ASN A 37 8.17 -2.68 10.30
C ASN A 37 9.60 -2.26 9.90
N SER A 38 10.12 -2.82 8.81
CA SER A 38 11.44 -2.49 8.29
C SER A 38 11.35 -1.29 7.34
N PRO A 39 12.39 -0.45 7.25
CA PRO A 39 12.41 0.62 6.28
C PRO A 39 12.40 0.04 4.87
N LEU A 40 11.77 0.77 3.94
CA LEU A 40 11.67 0.33 2.55
C LEU A 40 13.05 0.18 1.87
N ARG A 41 14.10 0.80 2.43
CA ARG A 41 15.49 0.64 1.96
C ARG A 41 16.04 -0.77 2.15
N ASP A 42 15.51 -1.53 3.10
CA ASP A 42 15.93 -2.91 3.38
C ASP A 42 15.07 -3.92 2.62
N LEU A 43 14.31 -3.45 1.62
CA LEU A 43 13.44 -4.29 0.82
C LEU A 43 14.28 -5.34 0.07
N PRO A 44 13.97 -6.64 0.22
CA PRO A 44 14.64 -7.69 -0.55
C PRO A 44 14.52 -7.48 -2.06
N ASP A 45 15.57 -7.79 -2.80
CA ASP A 45 15.63 -7.62 -4.27
C ASP A 45 14.56 -8.43 -5.01
N GLU A 46 14.04 -9.50 -4.39
CA GLU A 46 12.90 -10.27 -4.89
C GLU A 46 11.63 -9.43 -5.05
N PHE A 47 11.50 -8.28 -4.39
CA PHE A 47 10.38 -7.36 -4.59
C PHE A 47 10.67 -6.26 -5.62
N GLY A 48 11.90 -6.21 -6.14
CA GLY A 48 12.38 -5.21 -7.08
C GLY A 48 12.85 -3.92 -6.41
N SER A 49 13.03 -2.86 -7.20
CA SER A 49 13.64 -1.61 -6.73
C SER A 49 12.79 -0.89 -5.67
N PHE A 50 13.33 -0.72 -4.47
CA PHE A 50 12.70 0.05 -3.39
C PHE A 50 12.34 1.48 -3.80
N GLN A 51 13.12 2.12 -4.68
CA GLN A 51 12.84 3.47 -5.16
C GLN A 51 11.55 3.51 -5.98
N THR A 52 11.25 2.45 -6.73
CA THR A 52 10.02 2.33 -7.50
C THR A 52 8.83 2.16 -6.56
N ALA A 53 8.96 1.31 -5.54
CA ALA A 53 7.95 1.14 -4.51
C ALA A 53 7.69 2.44 -3.73
N HIS A 54 8.74 3.19 -3.40
CA HIS A 54 8.62 4.47 -2.70
C HIS A 54 7.86 5.52 -3.53
N LYS A 55 8.25 5.71 -4.80
CA LYS A 55 7.57 6.63 -5.72
C LYS A 55 6.11 6.25 -5.93
N ARG A 56 5.82 4.95 -5.97
CA ARG A 56 4.46 4.40 -6.06
C ARG A 56 3.63 4.69 -4.83
N LEU A 57 4.18 4.43 -3.65
CA LEU A 57 3.52 4.71 -2.38
C LEU A 57 3.06 6.16 -2.32
N ILE A 58 3.94 7.11 -2.64
CA ILE A 58 3.63 8.55 -2.65
C ILE A 58 2.60 8.88 -3.74
N ARG A 59 2.81 8.43 -4.97
CA ARG A 59 1.91 8.74 -6.09
C ARG A 59 0.48 8.22 -5.85
N TRP A 60 0.34 7.03 -5.30
CA TRP A 60 -0.96 6.43 -4.98
C TRP A 60 -1.62 7.04 -3.74
N ALA A 61 -0.83 7.61 -2.82
CA ALA A 61 -1.36 8.41 -1.71
C ALA A 61 -1.98 9.71 -2.23
N ILE A 62 -1.23 10.45 -3.05
CA ILE A 62 -1.69 11.71 -3.64
C ILE A 62 -2.88 11.46 -4.59
N GLY A 63 -2.81 10.41 -5.42
CA GLY A 63 -3.87 10.06 -6.36
C GLY A 63 -5.10 9.38 -5.74
N GLY A 64 -5.15 9.24 -4.40
CA GLY A 64 -6.29 8.62 -3.69
C GLY A 64 -6.48 7.12 -3.96
N THR A 65 -5.53 6.47 -4.63
CA THR A 65 -5.58 5.03 -4.92
C THR A 65 -5.54 4.22 -3.63
N TRP A 66 -4.73 4.62 -2.65
CA TRP A 66 -4.71 3.95 -1.33
C TRP A 66 -6.04 4.02 -0.61
N LYS A 67 -6.79 5.13 -0.74
CA LYS A 67 -8.12 5.26 -0.14
C LYS A 67 -9.08 4.22 -0.73
N LYS A 68 -9.03 3.99 -2.05
CA LYS A 68 -9.83 2.96 -2.74
C LYS A 68 -9.44 1.55 -2.30
N ILE A 69 -8.14 1.25 -2.29
CA ILE A 69 -7.63 -0.06 -1.85
C ILE A 69 -8.05 -0.35 -0.41
N LEU A 70 -7.85 0.61 0.50
CA LEU A 70 -8.22 0.44 1.91
C LEU A 70 -9.73 0.26 2.09
N GLY A 71 -10.55 0.99 1.32
CA GLY A 71 -12.00 0.81 1.31
C GLY A 71 -12.40 -0.60 0.88
N ALA A 72 -11.80 -1.14 -0.18
CA ALA A 72 -12.08 -2.49 -0.64
C ALA A 72 -11.62 -3.57 0.34
N VAL A 73 -10.47 -3.39 0.99
CA VAL A 73 -9.96 -4.32 2.02
C VAL A 73 -10.88 -4.30 3.26
N ARG A 74 -11.37 -3.13 3.67
CA ARG A 74 -12.31 -2.99 4.79
C ARG A 74 -13.66 -3.62 4.47
N ALA A 75 -14.27 -3.30 3.33
CA ALA A 75 -15.54 -3.90 2.91
C ALA A 75 -15.44 -5.44 2.81
N ALA A 76 -14.29 -5.95 2.37
CA ALA A 76 -14.01 -7.38 2.38
C ALA A 76 -13.93 -7.99 3.79
N ALA A 77 -13.38 -7.27 4.76
CA ALA A 77 -13.31 -7.70 6.16
C ALA A 77 -14.69 -7.60 6.83
N ASP A 78 -15.44 -6.54 6.57
CA ASP A 78 -16.78 -6.32 7.12
C ASP A 78 -17.78 -7.35 6.57
N GLY A 79 -17.69 -7.71 5.28
CA GLY A 79 -18.48 -8.80 4.69
C GLY A 79 -18.13 -10.20 5.22
N LEU A 80 -16.97 -10.36 5.86
CA LEU A 80 -16.59 -11.57 6.61
C LEU A 80 -16.95 -11.46 8.10
N ARG A 81 -17.27 -10.24 8.56
CA ARG A 81 -17.54 -9.89 9.95
C ARG A 81 -19.04 -9.73 10.21
N GLY A 82 -19.81 -10.74 9.85
CA GLY A 82 -21.05 -11.04 10.56
C GLY A 82 -20.77 -11.56 11.97
N ASP A 83 -19.95 -10.84 12.74
CA ASP A 83 -19.56 -11.18 14.12
C ASP A 83 -19.60 -9.89 14.97
N PRO A 84 -20.56 -9.74 15.89
CA PRO A 84 -20.86 -8.49 16.58
C PRO A 84 -19.85 -8.07 17.65
N ASP A 85 -18.73 -8.78 17.85
CA ASP A 85 -17.75 -8.38 18.85
C ASP A 85 -16.36 -8.11 18.25
N ASN A 86 -15.87 -6.89 18.48
CA ASN A 86 -14.47 -6.48 18.70
C ASN A 86 -14.42 -4.97 18.36
N GLY A 87 -14.79 -4.16 19.35
CA GLY A 87 -14.39 -2.77 19.43
C GLY A 87 -12.96 -2.70 19.96
N ARG A 88 -11.98 -2.54 19.06
CA ARG A 88 -10.69 -1.96 19.44
C ARG A 88 -10.31 -0.86 18.45
N PRO A 89 -10.12 0.39 18.91
CA PRO A 89 -9.53 1.42 18.07
C PRO A 89 -8.07 1.03 17.83
N VAL A 90 -7.69 0.82 16.56
CA VAL A 90 -6.29 0.78 16.18
C VAL A 90 -5.71 2.16 16.47
N SER A 91 -4.99 2.28 17.59
CA SER A 91 -4.21 3.47 17.89
C SER A 91 -3.16 3.61 16.79
N ALA A 92 -3.38 4.56 15.88
CA ALA A 92 -2.40 5.00 14.89
C ALA A 92 -1.31 5.79 15.62
N GLY A 93 -0.54 5.10 16.45
CA GLY A 93 0.56 5.67 17.23
C GLY A 93 1.82 5.86 16.38
N SER A 94 2.24 7.12 16.27
CA SER A 94 3.66 7.52 16.33
C SER A 94 4.60 7.21 15.14
N TRP A 95 4.20 7.42 13.88
CA TRP A 95 5.21 7.61 12.81
C TRP A 95 4.80 8.50 11.62
N GLN A 96 3.62 9.13 11.63
CA GLN A 96 3.17 9.95 10.50
C GLN A 96 3.86 11.32 10.38
N ALA A 97 4.61 11.78 11.39
CA ALA A 97 5.25 13.11 11.36
C ALA A 97 6.72 13.13 10.91
N SER A 98 7.45 12.02 10.93
CA SER A 98 8.90 12.03 10.68
C SER A 98 9.32 11.55 9.29
N ALA A 99 8.46 10.81 8.57
CA ALA A 99 8.83 10.23 7.27
C ALA A 99 8.83 11.21 6.09
N LEU A 100 8.16 12.36 6.22
CA LEU A 100 8.11 13.40 5.17
C LEU A 100 9.15 14.52 5.36
N ALA A 101 9.91 14.52 6.46
CA ALA A 101 10.82 15.61 6.83
C ALA A 101 12.30 15.39 6.45
N SER A 102 12.68 14.23 5.88
CA SER A 102 14.09 13.90 5.60
C SER A 102 14.42 13.73 4.12
N ALA A 103 13.64 14.33 3.22
CA ALA A 103 13.93 14.35 1.79
C ALA A 103 14.25 15.79 1.34
N THR A 104 15.40 16.30 1.81
CA THR A 104 16.12 17.43 1.19
C THR A 104 17.45 16.91 0.66
#